data_AF-A0A975GLZ8-F1
#
_entry.id   AF-A0A975GLZ8-F1
#
_cell.length_a   1.000
_cell.length_b   1.000
_cell.length_c   1.000
_cell.angle_alpha   90.00
_cell.angle_beta   90.00
_cell.angle_gamma   90.00
#
_symmetry.space_group_name_H-M   'P 1'
#
loop_
_entity.id
_entity.type
_entity.pdbx_description
1 polymer ?
#
loop_
_entity_poly.entity_id
_entity_poly.type
_entity_poly.pdbx_seq_one_letter_code
_entity_poly.pdbx_strand_id
1 'polypeptide(L)'
;MSQKKQNNLIRRLCGGINKRFAGCSCNNYERSTTQCRLLRKHRMNEFWEKCRGEPFTMMYDTVTKITNTFRLKYPSLHISEVIDIDIKDIVTRLKTYHLKEEFTIIAWRNYMHKTVYREIKGYLIKKGWLPRVNQCGTCKYFPESEPYICPKNGKQRKKTDGTCEKYSQKLGIFISINGYGHDDQKNNAHLSDKFQYNDETPETILEKKNDPLLMIKHALCMRIDTASPETKQRAKYQRQYEVFISLLHLLSEGVPMKKAQKTLAKQNSVAAKTIQRDISEIRKFQKKMSSEARI
;
A
#
# COMPACT_ATOMS: atom_id res chain seq x y z
N MET A 1 3.44 -20.58 3.22
CA MET A 1 2.03 -20.33 2.84
C MET A 1 1.52 -21.57 2.12
N SER A 2 0.36 -22.15 2.49
CA SER A 2 -0.15 -23.37 1.83
C SER A 2 -0.44 -23.14 0.33
N GLN A 3 -0.14 -24.14 -0.52
CA GLN A 3 -0.45 -24.17 -1.96
C GLN A 3 -1.92 -23.81 -2.26
N LYS A 4 -2.84 -24.16 -1.35
CA LYS A 4 -4.26 -23.83 -1.44
C LYS A 4 -4.52 -22.32 -1.40
N LYS A 5 -3.81 -21.58 -0.53
CA LYS A 5 -3.92 -20.11 -0.43
C LYS A 5 -3.33 -19.42 -1.67
N GLN A 6 -2.29 -20.01 -2.25
CA GLN A 6 -1.66 -19.52 -3.48
C GLN A 6 -2.62 -19.60 -4.67
N ASN A 7 -3.15 -20.79 -4.95
CA ASN A 7 -4.10 -21.01 -6.06
C ASN A 7 -5.36 -20.14 -5.93
N ASN A 8 -5.77 -19.83 -4.69
CA ASN A 8 -6.89 -18.93 -4.44
C ASN A 8 -6.63 -17.48 -4.89
N LEU A 9 -5.40 -16.95 -4.82
CA LEU A 9 -5.15 -15.56 -5.23
C LEU A 9 -5.29 -15.39 -6.74
N ILE A 10 -4.72 -16.30 -7.54
CA ILE A 10 -4.80 -16.23 -9.00
C ILE A 10 -6.24 -16.47 -9.45
N ARG A 11 -6.94 -17.45 -8.87
CA ARG A 11 -8.36 -17.69 -9.17
C ARG A 11 -9.25 -16.50 -8.78
N ARG A 12 -8.97 -15.80 -7.68
CA ARG A 12 -9.71 -14.60 -7.29
C ARG A 12 -9.48 -13.42 -8.24
N LEU A 13 -8.25 -13.20 -8.68
CA LEU A 13 -7.91 -12.05 -9.53
C LEU A 13 -8.19 -12.32 -11.01
N CYS A 14 -7.68 -13.43 -11.51
CA CYS A 14 -7.71 -13.80 -12.92
C CYS A 14 -8.85 -14.77 -13.25
N GLY A 15 -9.22 -15.65 -12.32
CA GLY A 15 -10.32 -16.61 -12.51
C GLY A 15 -11.73 -16.03 -12.38
N GLY A 16 -11.88 -14.77 -11.96
CA GLY A 16 -13.19 -14.11 -11.89
C GLY A 16 -14.01 -14.42 -10.63
N ILE A 17 -13.47 -15.18 -9.67
CA ILE A 17 -14.18 -15.57 -8.44
C ILE A 17 -14.56 -14.36 -7.56
N ASN A 18 -13.80 -13.27 -7.64
CA ASN A 18 -14.13 -12.06 -6.90
C ASN A 18 -15.45 -11.45 -7.42
N LYS A 19 -16.40 -11.12 -6.52
CA LYS A 19 -17.68 -10.48 -6.85
C LYS A 19 -17.54 -9.26 -7.78
N ARG A 20 -16.45 -8.49 -7.64
CA ARG A 20 -16.13 -7.34 -8.51
C ARG A 20 -16.01 -7.67 -10.00
N PHE A 21 -15.91 -8.96 -10.32
CA PHE A 21 -15.66 -9.48 -11.66
C PHE A 21 -16.82 -10.28 -12.23
N ALA A 22 -17.94 -10.39 -11.51
CA ALA A 22 -19.16 -11.07 -11.94
C ALA A 22 -18.93 -12.48 -12.53
N GLY A 23 -17.96 -13.23 -12.00
CA GLY A 23 -17.63 -14.57 -12.49
C GLY A 23 -16.86 -14.60 -13.82
N CYS A 24 -16.67 -13.47 -14.51
CA CYS A 24 -15.94 -13.43 -15.78
C CYS A 24 -14.46 -13.69 -15.54
N SER A 25 -13.87 -14.68 -16.21
CA SER A 25 -12.41 -14.89 -16.18
C SER A 25 -11.67 -13.85 -17.03
N CYS A 26 -10.46 -13.48 -16.62
CA CYS A 26 -9.57 -12.60 -17.38
C CYS A 26 -9.10 -13.29 -18.68
N ASN A 27 -9.00 -12.54 -19.78
CA ASN A 27 -8.51 -13.03 -21.09
C ASN A 27 -7.06 -13.57 -21.04
N ASN A 28 -6.30 -13.22 -20.01
CA ASN A 28 -4.93 -13.69 -19.80
C ASN A 28 -4.84 -14.78 -18.73
N TYR A 29 -5.96 -15.31 -18.25
CA TYR A 29 -6.00 -16.42 -17.31
C TYR A 29 -6.03 -17.76 -18.04
N GLU A 30 -5.06 -18.62 -17.74
CA GLU A 30 -4.99 -19.96 -18.31
C GLU A 30 -5.55 -20.97 -17.30
N ARG A 31 -6.73 -21.53 -17.59
CA ARG A 31 -7.47 -22.37 -16.64
C ARG A 31 -6.76 -23.69 -16.33
N SER A 32 -6.06 -24.28 -17.30
CA SER A 32 -5.35 -25.56 -17.17
C SER A 32 -4.20 -25.48 -16.16
N THR A 33 -3.37 -24.45 -16.28
CA THR A 33 -2.19 -24.23 -15.42
C THR A 33 -2.49 -23.36 -14.21
N THR A 34 -3.65 -22.69 -14.18
CA THR A 34 -4.02 -21.66 -13.19
C THR A 34 -3.03 -20.49 -13.13
N GLN A 35 -2.39 -20.15 -14.25
CA GLN A 35 -1.38 -19.09 -14.34
C GLN A 35 -1.86 -17.88 -15.16
N CYS A 36 -1.13 -16.78 -15.04
CA CYS A 36 -1.31 -15.60 -15.88
C CYS A 36 -0.40 -15.70 -17.12
N ARG A 37 -0.99 -15.68 -18.31
CA ARG A 37 -0.28 -15.79 -19.60
C ARG A 37 0.75 -14.67 -19.80
N LEU A 38 0.45 -13.44 -19.35
CA LEU A 38 1.36 -12.31 -19.50
C LEU A 38 2.63 -12.48 -18.67
N LEU A 39 2.48 -12.96 -17.43
CA LEU A 39 3.61 -13.28 -16.57
C LEU A 39 4.39 -14.47 -17.15
N ARG A 40 3.72 -15.57 -17.49
CA ARG A 40 4.40 -16.75 -18.06
C ARG A 40 5.23 -16.42 -19.31
N LYS A 41 4.76 -15.49 -20.16
CA LYS A 41 5.47 -15.04 -21.36
C LYS A 41 6.45 -13.89 -21.12
N HIS A 42 6.72 -13.52 -19.86
CA HIS A 42 7.58 -12.41 -19.46
C HIS A 42 7.22 -11.04 -20.10
N ARG A 43 5.94 -10.83 -20.41
CA ARG A 43 5.44 -9.59 -21.01
C ARG A 43 5.10 -8.55 -19.94
N MET A 44 6.13 -8.05 -19.26
CA MET A 44 5.94 -7.18 -18.09
C MET A 44 5.22 -5.87 -18.41
N ASN A 45 5.55 -5.20 -19.51
CA ASN A 45 4.86 -3.97 -19.89
C ASN A 45 3.35 -4.19 -20.07
N GLU A 46 2.98 -5.22 -20.82
CA GLU A 46 1.57 -5.60 -20.99
C GLU A 46 0.92 -6.05 -19.67
N PHE A 47 1.68 -6.70 -18.78
CA PHE A 47 1.17 -7.07 -17.45
C PHE A 47 0.81 -5.82 -16.64
N TRP A 48 1.67 -4.80 -16.59
CA TRP A 48 1.37 -3.57 -15.87
C TRP A 48 0.15 -2.82 -16.42
N GLU A 49 -0.06 -2.85 -17.73
CA GLU A 49 -1.16 -2.14 -18.40
C GLU A 49 -2.48 -2.93 -18.39
N LYS A 50 -2.44 -4.24 -18.63
CA LYS A 50 -3.62 -5.06 -18.90
C LYS A 50 -3.98 -6.01 -17.75
N CYS A 51 -3.17 -6.09 -16.69
CA CYS A 51 -3.49 -6.96 -15.57
C CYS A 51 -4.70 -6.43 -14.80
N ARG A 52 -5.74 -7.24 -14.75
CA ARG A 52 -6.97 -7.00 -13.98
C ARG A 52 -6.73 -6.86 -12.47
N GLY A 53 -5.57 -7.27 -11.99
CA GLY A 53 -5.15 -7.11 -10.60
C GLY A 53 -4.75 -5.68 -10.24
N GLU A 54 -4.63 -4.78 -11.22
CA GLU A 54 -4.14 -3.41 -11.07
C GLU A 54 -2.79 -3.37 -10.33
N PRO A 55 -1.68 -3.75 -11.00
CA PRO A 55 -0.37 -3.86 -10.37
C PRO A 55 0.09 -2.60 -9.64
N PHE A 56 -0.28 -1.41 -10.14
CA PHE A 56 -0.03 -0.13 -9.47
C PHE A 56 -0.76 -0.04 -8.12
N THR A 57 -2.06 -0.32 -8.09
CA THR A 57 -2.85 -0.32 -6.85
C THR A 57 -2.25 -1.30 -5.82
N MET A 58 -1.89 -2.51 -6.26
CA MET A 58 -1.23 -3.50 -5.39
C MET A 58 0.10 -3.00 -4.80
N MET A 59 0.87 -2.26 -5.59
CA MET A 59 2.14 -1.68 -5.15
C MET A 59 1.91 -0.57 -4.13
N TYR A 60 0.98 0.36 -4.39
CA TYR A 60 0.62 1.42 -3.43
C TYR A 60 0.11 0.86 -2.11
N ASP A 61 -0.76 -0.14 -2.15
CA ASP A 61 -1.22 -0.85 -0.94
C ASP A 61 -0.05 -1.46 -0.17
N THR A 62 0.93 -2.00 -0.90
CA THR A 62 2.13 -2.60 -0.31
C THR A 62 3.05 -1.55 0.32
N VAL A 63 3.22 -0.38 -0.33
CA VAL A 63 3.95 0.76 0.23
C VAL A 63 3.29 1.20 1.53
N THR A 64 1.99 1.49 1.50
CA THR A 64 1.22 1.92 2.69
C THR A 64 1.32 0.91 3.82
N LYS A 65 1.15 -0.39 3.52
CA LYS A 65 1.25 -1.45 4.51
C LYS A 65 2.63 -1.53 5.16
N ILE A 66 3.70 -1.47 4.36
CA ILE A 66 5.06 -1.57 4.88
C ILE A 66 5.42 -0.30 5.68
N THR A 67 5.04 0.89 5.20
CA THR A 67 5.20 2.15 5.95
C THR A 67 4.53 2.08 7.31
N ASN A 68 3.27 1.63 7.37
CA ASN A 68 2.56 1.44 8.64
C ASN A 68 3.22 0.39 9.52
N THR A 69 3.78 -0.68 8.94
CA THR A 69 4.55 -1.67 9.70
C THR A 69 5.78 -1.04 10.36
N PHE A 70 6.52 -0.18 9.65
CA PHE A 70 7.65 0.54 10.24
C PHE A 70 7.21 1.53 11.32
N ARG A 71 6.09 2.24 11.16
CA ARG A 71 5.53 3.14 12.18
C ARG A 71 5.19 2.42 13.47
N LEU A 72 4.43 1.32 13.36
CA LEU A 72 4.07 0.51 14.51
C LEU A 72 5.29 -0.09 15.20
N LYS A 73 6.30 -0.49 14.41
CA LYS A 73 7.54 -1.07 14.94
C LYS A 73 8.46 -0.03 15.58
N TYR A 74 8.41 1.22 15.13
CA TYR A 74 9.26 2.30 15.62
C TYR A 74 8.44 3.56 15.93
N PRO A 75 7.62 3.56 17.00
CA PRO A 75 6.71 4.68 17.31
C PRO A 75 7.43 6.01 17.58
N SER A 76 8.70 5.96 18.01
CA SER A 76 9.53 7.14 18.25
C SER A 76 10.08 7.79 16.97
N LEU A 77 9.90 7.15 15.80
CA LEU A 77 10.30 7.72 14.52
C LEU A 77 9.12 8.47 13.91
N HIS A 78 9.30 9.75 13.59
CA HIS A 78 8.33 10.56 12.85
C HIS A 78 8.33 10.19 11.36
N ILE A 79 7.93 8.95 11.04
CA ILE A 79 7.79 8.49 9.66
C ILE A 79 6.52 9.12 9.07
N SER A 80 6.71 10.14 8.21
CA SER A 80 5.63 10.81 7.45
C SER A 80 4.73 9.81 6.73
N GLU A 81 3.46 10.20 6.50
CA GLU A 81 2.50 9.41 5.71
C GLU A 81 2.94 9.31 4.25
N VAL A 82 3.57 10.38 3.78
CA VAL A 82 4.14 10.50 2.45
C VAL A 82 5.64 10.25 2.58
N ILE A 83 6.05 9.01 2.32
CA ILE A 83 7.47 8.71 2.12
C ILE A 83 7.80 9.10 0.68
N ASP A 84 8.78 9.98 0.52
CA ASP A 84 9.32 10.38 -0.78
C ASP A 84 10.20 9.27 -1.37
N ILE A 85 9.53 8.22 -1.86
CA ILE A 85 10.15 7.09 -2.53
C ILE A 85 9.94 7.27 -4.02
N ASP A 86 10.99 7.06 -4.79
CA ASP A 86 10.90 7.04 -6.24
C ASP A 86 10.12 5.79 -6.71
N ILE A 87 8.80 5.95 -6.79
CA ILE A 87 7.88 4.92 -7.28
C ILE A 87 8.22 4.55 -8.74
N LYS A 88 8.68 5.51 -9.55
CA LYS A 88 9.03 5.27 -10.95
C LYS A 88 10.23 4.33 -11.04
N ASP A 89 11.23 4.51 -10.18
CA ASP A 89 12.38 3.60 -10.11
C ASP A 89 11.98 2.18 -9.64
N ILE A 90 11.09 2.06 -8.65
CA ILE A 90 10.54 0.76 -8.24
C ILE A 90 9.85 0.06 -9.41
N VAL A 91 8.97 0.77 -10.12
CA VAL A 91 8.24 0.21 -11.28
C VAL A 91 9.22 -0.21 -12.38
N THR A 92 10.23 0.60 -12.65
CA THR A 92 11.26 0.30 -13.66
C THR A 92 11.99 -1.00 -13.30
N ARG A 93 12.45 -1.16 -12.05
CA ARG A 93 13.08 -2.40 -11.58
C ARG A 93 12.13 -3.60 -11.63
N LEU A 94 10.85 -3.41 -11.30
CA LEU A 94 9.87 -4.49 -11.38
C LEU A 94 9.56 -4.90 -12.83
N LYS A 95 9.70 -3.98 -13.80
CA LYS A 95 9.52 -4.27 -15.23
C LYS A 95 10.72 -4.97 -15.85
N THR A 96 11.93 -4.61 -15.44
CA THR A 96 13.18 -5.22 -15.95
C THR A 96 13.50 -6.56 -15.31
N TYR A 97 12.83 -6.90 -14.22
CA TYR A 97 13.09 -8.15 -13.52
C TYR A 97 12.58 -9.37 -14.30
N HIS A 98 13.51 -10.26 -14.63
CA HIS A 98 13.24 -11.58 -15.19
C HIS A 98 13.49 -12.64 -14.11
N LEU A 99 12.44 -13.28 -13.60
CA LEU A 99 12.63 -14.48 -12.75
C LEU A 99 13.09 -15.66 -13.61
N LYS A 100 14.04 -16.42 -13.08
CA LYS A 100 14.62 -17.60 -13.74
C LYS A 100 13.65 -18.79 -13.82
N GLU A 101 12.65 -18.86 -12.94
CA GLU A 101 11.71 -19.98 -12.83
C GLU A 101 10.27 -19.49 -12.57
N GLU A 102 9.30 -20.33 -12.96
CA GLU A 102 7.83 -20.18 -12.92
C GLU A 102 7.29 -18.83 -12.41
N PHE A 103 7.13 -17.90 -13.34
CA PHE A 103 6.67 -16.55 -13.06
C PHE A 103 5.17 -16.47 -12.75
N THR A 104 4.82 -16.80 -11.50
CA THR A 104 3.44 -16.70 -10.99
C THR A 104 3.13 -15.30 -10.44
N ILE A 105 1.84 -14.93 -10.34
CA ILE A 105 1.41 -13.68 -9.69
C ILE A 105 1.93 -13.59 -8.26
N ILE A 106 2.03 -14.71 -7.55
CA ILE A 106 2.50 -14.76 -6.17
C ILE A 106 4.00 -14.49 -6.10
N ALA A 107 4.78 -15.12 -6.98
CA ALA A 107 6.22 -14.87 -7.07
C ALA A 107 6.48 -13.39 -7.38
N TRP A 108 5.76 -12.83 -8.35
CA TRP A 108 5.81 -11.40 -8.67
C TRP A 108 5.42 -10.51 -7.48
N ARG A 109 4.31 -10.80 -6.79
CA ARG A 109 3.85 -10.03 -5.63
C ARG A 109 4.86 -10.08 -4.47
N ASN A 110 5.43 -11.25 -4.21
CA ASN A 110 6.46 -11.41 -3.18
C ASN A 110 7.72 -10.63 -3.52
N TYR A 111 8.12 -10.64 -4.80
CA TYR A 111 9.23 -9.84 -5.29
C TYR A 111 8.94 -8.34 -5.14
N MET A 112 7.78 -7.87 -5.59
CA MET A 112 7.31 -6.50 -5.38
C MET A 112 7.35 -6.08 -3.91
N HIS A 113 6.82 -6.92 -3.01
CA HIS A 113 6.86 -6.65 -1.57
C HIS A 113 8.30 -6.53 -1.04
N LYS A 114 9.22 -7.42 -1.46
CA LYS A 114 10.63 -7.35 -1.06
C LYS A 114 11.30 -6.07 -1.59
N THR A 115 11.03 -5.70 -2.84
CA THR A 115 11.57 -4.49 -3.47
C THR A 115 11.08 -3.25 -2.72
N VAL A 116 9.76 -3.09 -2.54
CA VAL A 116 9.18 -1.97 -1.79
C VAL A 116 9.73 -1.89 -0.36
N TYR A 117 9.84 -3.04 0.33
CA TYR A 117 10.42 -3.07 1.67
C TYR A 117 11.86 -2.55 1.72
N ARG A 118 12.69 -2.99 0.76
CA ARG A 118 14.09 -2.55 0.67
C ARG A 118 14.19 -1.06 0.39
N GLU A 119 13.33 -0.52 -0.46
CA GLU A 119 13.31 0.91 -0.74
C GLU A 119 12.89 1.75 0.45
N ILE A 120 11.79 1.38 1.11
CA ILE A 120 11.37 2.05 2.35
C ILE A 120 12.51 1.99 3.37
N LYS A 121 13.06 0.80 3.62
CA LYS A 121 14.17 0.64 4.57
C LYS A 121 15.37 1.50 4.17
N GLY A 122 15.76 1.50 2.91
CA GLY A 122 16.87 2.28 2.37
C GLY A 122 16.65 3.78 2.53
N TYR A 123 15.45 4.27 2.25
CA TYR A 123 15.05 5.66 2.49
C TYR A 123 15.19 6.03 3.98
N LEU A 124 14.63 5.21 4.87
CA LEU A 124 14.69 5.45 6.32
C LEU A 124 16.14 5.46 6.84
N ILE A 125 17.00 4.59 6.30
CA ILE A 125 18.44 4.58 6.59
C ILE A 125 19.12 5.86 6.08
N LYS A 126 18.84 6.29 4.86
CA LYS A 126 19.40 7.52 4.28
C LYS A 126 19.00 8.77 5.08
N LYS A 127 17.79 8.78 5.65
CA LYS A 127 17.31 9.84 6.55
C LYS A 127 17.89 9.74 7.98
N GLY A 128 18.68 8.72 8.29
CA GLY A 128 19.25 8.50 9.62
C GLY A 128 18.24 7.97 10.65
N TRP A 129 17.05 7.56 10.21
CA TRP A 129 15.99 7.06 11.10
C TRP A 129 16.16 5.58 11.43
N LEU A 130 16.87 4.83 10.60
CA LEU A 130 17.24 3.44 10.85
C LEU A 130 18.75 3.24 10.72
N PRO A 131 19.35 2.35 11.55
CA PRO A 131 20.75 1.99 11.40
C PRO A 131 20.98 1.16 10.13
N ARG A 132 22.16 1.33 9.51
CA ARG A 132 22.58 0.54 8.33
C ARG A 132 22.70 -0.95 8.64
N VAL A 133 23.12 -1.29 9.86
CA VAL A 133 23.36 -2.66 10.30
C VAL A 133 22.57 -2.93 11.57
N ASN A 134 21.88 -4.07 11.64
CA ASN A 134 21.17 -4.53 12.85
C ASN A 134 22.16 -5.16 13.85
N GLN A 135 23.17 -4.41 14.31
CA GLN A 135 24.13 -4.90 15.31
C GLN A 135 23.90 -4.21 16.65
N CYS A 136 24.03 -4.94 17.76
CA CYS A 136 24.26 -4.27 19.04
C CYS A 136 25.72 -3.79 19.13
N GLY A 137 26.01 -2.76 18.35
CA GLY A 137 27.19 -1.90 18.52
C GLY A 137 26.82 -0.42 18.46
N THR A 138 25.60 -0.10 18.02
CA THR A 138 25.08 1.27 17.90
C THR A 138 24.08 1.62 19.00
N CYS A 139 24.02 0.84 20.09
CA CYS A 139 23.36 1.35 21.29
C CYS A 139 24.12 2.62 21.67
N LYS A 140 23.43 3.76 21.84
CA LYS A 140 24.04 5.02 22.35
C LYS A 140 24.91 4.78 23.60
N TYR A 141 24.60 3.72 24.34
CA TYR A 141 25.25 3.34 25.57
C TYR A 141 26.28 2.21 25.42
N PHE A 142 26.63 1.77 24.20
CA PHE A 142 27.69 0.77 24.02
C PHE A 142 29.06 1.45 24.09
N PRO A 143 29.99 0.98 24.93
CA PRO A 143 31.33 1.57 25.02
C PRO A 143 32.14 1.32 23.72
N GLU A 144 32.97 2.30 23.34
CA GLU A 144 33.77 2.26 22.09
C GLU A 144 34.97 1.32 22.18
N SER A 145 35.49 1.12 23.40
CA SER A 145 36.65 0.28 23.71
C SER A 145 36.31 -0.83 24.72
N GLU A 146 37.16 -1.85 24.79
CA GLU A 146 37.05 -2.90 25.79
C GLU A 146 37.32 -2.38 27.21
N PRO A 147 36.66 -2.93 28.24
CA PRO A 147 35.69 -4.03 28.17
C PRO A 147 34.29 -3.57 27.71
N TYR A 148 33.68 -4.31 26.78
CA TYR A 148 32.36 -4.00 26.24
C TYR A 148 31.23 -4.36 27.23
N ILE A 149 31.05 -3.53 28.24
CA ILE A 149 30.05 -3.72 29.28
C ILE A 149 28.81 -2.88 28.94
N CYS A 150 27.64 -3.50 28.89
CA CYS A 150 26.40 -2.79 28.69
C CYS A 150 26.03 -2.02 29.97
N PRO A 151 25.96 -0.67 29.95
CA PRO A 151 25.77 0.13 31.16
C PRO A 151 24.33 0.06 31.71
N LYS A 152 23.38 -0.48 30.94
CA LYS A 152 22.00 -0.68 31.41
C LYS A 152 21.83 -1.94 32.27
N ASN A 153 22.65 -2.96 32.06
CA ASN A 153 22.47 -4.26 32.73
C ASN A 153 23.76 -4.90 33.25
N GLY A 154 24.91 -4.24 33.09
CA GLY A 154 26.23 -4.69 33.58
C GLY A 154 26.79 -5.93 32.86
N LYS A 155 26.12 -6.45 31.82
CA LYS A 155 26.58 -7.68 31.14
C LYS A 155 27.70 -7.35 30.15
N GLN A 156 28.80 -8.09 30.24
CA GLN A 156 29.85 -8.09 29.23
C GLN A 156 29.31 -8.70 27.94
N ARG A 157 29.57 -8.03 26.82
CA ARG A 157 29.14 -8.47 25.48
C ARG A 157 30.32 -8.45 24.52
N LYS A 158 30.20 -9.11 23.38
CA LYS A 158 31.10 -8.93 22.23
C LYS A 158 30.41 -8.10 21.16
N LYS A 159 31.20 -7.41 20.31
CA LYS A 159 30.68 -6.71 19.12
C LYS A 159 29.89 -7.63 18.17
N THR A 160 30.17 -8.94 18.21
CA THR A 160 29.51 -9.97 17.42
C THR A 160 28.22 -10.51 18.03
N ASP A 161 27.89 -10.16 19.28
CA ASP A 161 26.71 -10.72 19.93
C ASP A 161 25.41 -10.19 19.27
N GLY A 162 24.34 -10.99 19.32
CA GLY A 162 23.03 -10.57 18.81
C GLY A 162 22.41 -9.42 19.61
N THR A 163 21.49 -8.65 19.01
CA THR A 163 20.77 -7.57 19.71
C THR A 163 20.15 -8.02 21.04
N CYS A 164 20.25 -7.19 22.09
CA CYS A 164 19.64 -7.49 23.40
C CYS A 164 18.17 -7.86 23.25
N GLU A 165 17.64 -8.81 24.03
CA GLU A 165 16.25 -9.28 23.92
C GLU A 165 15.20 -8.15 23.94
N LYS A 166 15.46 -7.10 24.73
CA LYS A 166 14.60 -5.90 24.81
C LYS A 166 14.59 -5.05 23.52
N TYR A 167 15.60 -5.19 22.66
CA TYR A 167 15.72 -4.57 21.34
C TYR A 167 15.46 -5.55 20.19
N SER A 168 15.66 -6.86 20.41
CA SER A 168 15.15 -7.91 19.55
C SER A 168 13.67 -8.13 19.88
N GLN A 169 12.83 -7.12 19.67
CA GLN A 169 11.42 -7.42 19.46
C GLN A 169 11.38 -8.44 18.33
N LYS A 170 10.98 -9.67 18.67
CA LYS A 170 10.97 -10.84 17.79
C LYS A 170 10.41 -10.37 16.45
N LEU A 171 11.29 -10.25 15.46
CA LEU A 171 10.88 -10.14 14.08
C LEU A 171 9.98 -11.35 13.89
N GLY A 172 8.68 -11.14 13.74
CA GLY A 172 7.78 -12.22 13.34
C GLY A 172 8.44 -12.91 12.18
N ILE A 173 8.80 -14.18 12.39
CA ILE A 173 9.71 -14.95 11.54
C ILE A 173 9.28 -14.74 10.09
N PHE A 174 10.06 -13.96 9.35
CA PHE A 174 9.84 -13.82 7.92
C PHE A 174 10.46 -15.08 7.32
N ILE A 175 9.61 -16.06 7.01
CA ILE A 175 10.04 -17.26 6.27
C ILE A 175 10.60 -16.78 4.93
N SER A 176 11.92 -16.72 4.84
CA SER A 176 12.61 -16.66 3.55
C SER A 176 12.34 -17.98 2.86
N ILE A 177 11.62 -17.96 1.74
CA ILE A 177 11.39 -19.15 0.91
C ILE A 177 12.67 -19.55 0.13
N ASN A 178 13.81 -18.91 0.40
CA ASN A 178 15.09 -19.33 -0.13
C ASN A 178 16.04 -19.53 1.05
N GLY A 179 16.16 -20.78 1.49
CA GLY A 179 17.06 -21.22 2.53
C GLY A 179 17.06 -22.76 2.54
N TYR A 180 17.97 -23.35 1.77
CA TYR A 180 18.35 -24.74 1.93
C TYR A 180 18.95 -24.93 3.34
N GLY A 181 18.50 -25.99 4.03
CA GLY A 181 19.24 -26.72 5.08
C GLY A 181 19.44 -26.03 6.43
N HIS A 182 18.57 -26.30 7.41
CA HIS A 182 18.79 -27.30 8.47
C HIS A 182 17.63 -27.23 9.47
N ASP A 183 17.41 -28.37 10.13
CA ASP A 183 16.32 -28.70 11.05
C ASP A 183 15.88 -27.60 12.01
N ASP A 184 14.56 -27.41 12.07
CA ASP A 184 13.82 -27.34 13.33
C ASP A 184 12.31 -27.36 13.05
N GLN A 185 11.77 -28.57 12.93
CA GLN A 185 10.34 -28.84 13.01
C GLN A 185 9.92 -28.89 14.48
N LYS A 186 9.26 -27.83 14.97
CA LYS A 186 8.14 -27.89 15.94
C LYS A 186 7.64 -26.46 16.17
N ASN A 187 6.31 -26.29 16.24
CA ASN A 187 5.56 -25.06 16.58
C ASN A 187 4.97 -24.22 15.43
N ASN A 188 4.21 -24.83 14.52
CA ASN A 188 3.39 -24.08 13.54
C ASN A 188 1.88 -24.39 13.59
N ALA A 189 1.33 -24.77 14.75
CA ALA A 189 -0.09 -25.14 14.87
C ALA A 189 -1.04 -24.01 15.33
N HIS A 190 -0.58 -22.85 15.82
CA HIS A 190 -1.47 -21.95 16.58
C HIS A 190 -1.78 -20.56 15.99
N LEU A 191 -1.33 -20.24 14.78
CA LEU A 191 -1.46 -18.88 14.19
C LEU A 191 -2.49 -18.75 13.06
N SER A 192 -3.28 -19.79 12.76
CA SER A 192 -4.26 -19.75 11.66
C SER A 192 -5.66 -19.24 12.03
N ASP A 193 -5.99 -19.13 13.33
CA ASP A 193 -7.38 -18.85 13.77
C ASP A 193 -7.66 -17.41 14.21
N LYS A 194 -6.71 -16.47 14.06
CA LYS A 194 -6.89 -15.06 14.50
C LYS A 194 -7.00 -14.01 13.39
N PHE A 195 -7.21 -14.41 12.13
CA PHE A 195 -7.51 -13.45 11.05
C PHE A 195 -8.93 -13.64 10.51
N GLN A 196 -9.90 -13.66 11.42
CA GLN A 196 -11.23 -13.14 11.11
C GLN A 196 -11.11 -11.61 10.99
N TYR A 197 -11.87 -11.05 10.04
CA TYR A 197 -12.09 -9.62 9.90
C TYR A 197 -12.43 -9.02 11.27
N ASN A 198 -11.53 -8.25 11.87
CA ASN A 198 -11.83 -7.48 13.08
C ASN A 198 -11.50 -6.01 12.83
N ASP A 199 -12.59 -5.24 12.87
CA ASP A 199 -12.77 -3.91 13.41
C ASP A 199 -11.52 -3.04 13.63
N GLU A 200 -11.54 -1.90 12.93
CA GLU A 200 -10.71 -0.74 13.21
C GLU A 200 -10.96 -0.27 14.65
N THR A 201 -9.89 -0.08 15.43
CA THR A 201 -10.01 0.46 16.79
C THR A 201 -10.30 1.96 16.75
N PRO A 202 -11.18 2.49 17.64
CA PRO A 202 -11.67 3.88 17.60
C PRO A 202 -10.59 4.98 17.68
N GLU A 203 -9.42 4.67 18.23
CA GLU A 203 -8.41 5.68 18.58
C GLU A 203 -7.52 6.10 17.41
N THR A 204 -7.29 5.23 16.41
CA THR A 204 -6.56 5.63 15.17
C THR A 204 -7.44 6.36 14.15
N ILE A 205 -8.75 6.43 14.41
CA ILE A 205 -9.72 7.21 13.64
C ILE A 205 -9.66 8.71 14.07
N LEU A 206 -9.25 9.03 15.30
CA LEU A 206 -9.34 10.40 15.82
C LEU A 206 -8.30 11.37 15.22
N GLU A 207 -7.10 10.92 14.91
CA GLU A 207 -6.04 11.80 14.36
C GLU A 207 -6.10 11.94 12.83
N LYS A 208 -6.69 10.97 12.12
CA LYS A 208 -6.97 11.06 10.67
C LYS A 208 -8.24 11.85 10.33
N LYS A 209 -9.02 12.24 11.33
CA LYS A 209 -10.34 12.87 11.17
C LYS A 209 -10.30 14.33 10.71
N ASN A 210 -9.13 14.98 10.68
CA ASN A 210 -9.07 16.43 10.46
C ASN A 210 -8.46 16.88 9.12
N ASP A 211 -8.10 15.98 8.19
CA ASP A 211 -7.80 16.43 6.81
C ASP A 211 -9.12 16.76 6.10
N PRO A 212 -9.44 18.05 5.88
CA PRO A 212 -10.72 18.45 5.30
C PRO A 212 -10.89 17.90 3.89
N LEU A 213 -9.81 17.69 3.14
CA LEU A 213 -9.86 17.15 1.79
C LEU A 213 -10.22 15.66 1.79
N LEU A 214 -9.67 14.90 2.74
CA LEU A 214 -10.00 13.48 2.91
C LEU A 214 -11.46 13.30 3.32
N MET A 215 -11.98 14.16 4.21
CA MET A 215 -13.38 14.17 4.60
C MET A 215 -14.32 14.44 3.42
N ILE A 216 -14.01 15.45 2.59
CA ILE A 216 -14.80 15.77 1.38
C ILE A 216 -14.76 14.59 0.41
N LYS A 217 -13.58 14.00 0.18
CA LYS A 217 -13.42 12.82 -0.69
C LYS A 217 -14.32 11.67 -0.23
N HIS A 218 -14.27 11.33 1.06
CA HIS A 218 -15.08 10.26 1.62
C HIS A 218 -16.59 10.57 1.51
N ALA A 219 -17.00 11.80 1.82
CA ALA A 219 -18.39 12.20 1.74
C ALA A 219 -18.95 12.20 0.30
N LEU A 220 -18.13 12.57 -0.70
CA LEU A 220 -18.51 12.44 -2.10
C LEU A 220 -18.66 10.97 -2.52
N CYS A 221 -17.79 10.06 -2.07
CA CYS A 221 -17.99 8.61 -2.27
C CYS A 221 -19.30 8.13 -1.66
N MET A 222 -19.58 8.48 -0.40
CA MET A 222 -20.82 8.09 0.28
C MET A 222 -22.07 8.58 -0.47
N ARG A 223 -22.04 9.74 -1.12
CA ARG A 223 -23.15 10.20 -1.97
C ARG A 223 -23.39 9.28 -3.16
N ILE A 224 -22.33 8.76 -3.78
CA ILE A 224 -22.45 7.81 -4.90
C ILE A 224 -23.09 6.50 -4.42
N ASP A 225 -22.63 5.99 -3.27
CA ASP A 225 -23.09 4.71 -2.72
C ASP A 225 -24.54 4.76 -2.24
N THR A 226 -24.97 5.90 -1.68
CA THR A 226 -26.35 6.13 -1.23
C THR A 226 -27.33 6.42 -2.37
N ALA A 227 -26.85 6.82 -3.55
CA ALA A 227 -27.70 7.04 -4.70
C ALA A 227 -28.07 5.71 -5.37
N SER A 228 -29.35 5.54 -5.71
CA SER A 228 -29.85 4.35 -6.40
C SER A 228 -29.04 4.09 -7.68
N PRO A 229 -28.67 2.82 -7.95
CA PRO A 229 -27.97 2.44 -9.17
C PRO A 229 -28.67 2.98 -10.43
N GLU A 230 -27.89 3.27 -11.47
CA GLU A 230 -28.39 3.67 -12.80
C GLU A 230 -29.22 4.97 -12.87
N THR A 231 -29.26 5.76 -11.80
CA THR A 231 -29.94 7.05 -11.80
C THR A 231 -29.07 8.20 -12.35
N LYS A 232 -29.71 9.21 -12.96
CA LYS A 232 -29.05 10.47 -13.35
C LYS A 232 -28.36 11.15 -12.16
N GLN A 233 -28.92 11.00 -10.96
CA GLN A 233 -28.36 11.54 -9.73
C GLN A 233 -27.04 10.85 -9.36
N ARG A 234 -26.97 9.52 -9.42
CA ARG A 234 -25.73 8.77 -9.19
C ARG A 234 -24.66 9.14 -10.21
N ALA A 235 -25.02 9.23 -11.50
CA ALA A 235 -24.10 9.67 -12.55
C ALA A 235 -23.56 11.10 -12.31
N LYS A 236 -24.42 12.01 -11.83
CA LYS A 236 -24.02 13.35 -11.41
C LYS A 236 -23.03 13.30 -10.23
N TYR A 237 -23.28 12.48 -9.21
CA TYR A 237 -22.38 12.34 -8.06
C TYR A 237 -21.03 11.73 -8.42
N GLN A 238 -21.03 10.72 -9.29
CA GLN A 238 -19.82 10.11 -9.83
C GLN A 238 -18.94 11.16 -10.52
N ARG A 239 -19.53 11.95 -11.43
CA ARG A 239 -18.82 13.05 -12.10
C ARG A 239 -18.31 14.09 -11.13
N GLN A 240 -19.08 14.45 -10.09
CA GLN A 240 -18.63 15.40 -9.06
C GLN A 240 -17.40 14.88 -8.30
N TYR A 241 -17.38 13.58 -7.95
CA TYR A 241 -16.22 12.95 -7.33
C TYR A 241 -14.99 12.99 -8.25
N GLU A 242 -15.14 12.60 -9.52
CA GLU A 242 -14.07 12.62 -10.50
C GLU A 242 -13.52 14.05 -10.72
N VAL A 243 -14.42 15.02 -10.90
CA VAL A 243 -14.07 16.45 -11.00
C VAL A 243 -13.29 16.91 -9.77
N PHE A 244 -13.69 16.51 -8.56
CA PHE A 244 -12.99 16.87 -7.33
C PHE A 244 -11.56 16.32 -7.28
N ILE A 245 -11.38 15.02 -7.53
CA ILE A 245 -10.07 14.35 -7.49
C ILE A 245 -9.14 14.93 -8.56
N SER A 246 -9.62 15.06 -9.80
CA SER A 246 -8.82 15.59 -10.89
C SER A 246 -8.50 17.08 -10.70
N LEU A 247 -9.42 17.86 -10.11
CA LEU A 247 -9.14 19.25 -9.77
C LEU A 247 -8.04 19.38 -8.72
N LEU A 248 -8.07 18.57 -7.65
CA LEU A 248 -7.00 18.56 -6.64
C LEU A 248 -5.64 18.25 -7.27
N HIS A 249 -5.58 17.24 -8.14
CA HIS A 249 -4.36 16.88 -8.85
C HIS A 249 -3.84 18.03 -9.72
N LEU A 250 -4.68 18.62 -10.58
CA LEU A 250 -4.28 19.74 -11.44
C LEU A 250 -3.81 20.96 -10.65
N LEU A 251 -4.48 21.28 -9.54
CA LEU A 251 -4.05 22.39 -8.67
C LEU A 251 -2.72 22.08 -7.98
N SER A 252 -2.47 20.82 -7.59
CA SER A 252 -1.18 20.40 -7.01
C SER A 252 -0.02 20.51 -7.99
N GLU A 253 -0.29 20.42 -9.30
CA GLU A 253 0.68 20.65 -10.38
C GLU A 253 0.84 22.15 -10.73
N GLY A 254 0.21 23.05 -9.97
CA GLY A 254 0.28 24.50 -10.22
C GLY A 254 -0.55 24.97 -11.42
N VAL A 255 -1.48 24.14 -11.94
CA VAL A 255 -2.34 24.53 -13.07
C VAL A 255 -3.34 25.60 -12.61
N PRO A 256 -3.42 26.77 -13.27
CA PRO A 256 -4.38 27.81 -12.89
C PRO A 256 -5.84 27.33 -13.01
N MET A 257 -6.70 27.72 -12.08
CA MET A 257 -8.11 27.29 -11.98
C MET A 257 -8.89 27.37 -13.31
N LYS A 258 -8.75 28.48 -14.06
CA LYS A 258 -9.43 28.64 -15.36
C LYS A 258 -8.97 27.60 -16.40
N LYS A 259 -7.68 27.25 -16.40
CA LYS A 259 -7.12 26.22 -17.28
C LYS A 259 -7.55 24.83 -16.82
N ALA A 260 -7.52 24.57 -15.51
CA ALA A 260 -7.98 23.31 -14.91
C ALA A 260 -9.44 23.01 -15.27
N GLN A 261 -10.34 24.01 -15.16
CA GLN A 261 -11.76 23.85 -15.53
C GLN A 261 -11.95 23.49 -17.02
N LYS A 262 -11.18 24.10 -17.93
CA LYS A 262 -11.21 23.76 -19.36
C LYS A 262 -10.71 22.33 -19.61
N THR A 263 -9.63 21.93 -18.95
CA THR A 263 -9.09 20.57 -19.03
C THR A 263 -10.12 19.53 -18.54
N LEU A 264 -10.75 19.78 -17.39
CA LEU A 264 -11.78 18.90 -16.82
C LEU A 264 -13.01 18.79 -17.72
N ALA A 265 -13.44 19.90 -18.34
CA ALA A 265 -14.55 19.92 -19.28
C ALA A 265 -14.28 19.01 -20.49
N LYS A 266 -13.06 19.08 -21.04
CA LYS A 266 -12.61 18.22 -22.13
C LYS A 266 -12.51 16.75 -21.70
N GLN A 267 -11.92 16.47 -20.53
CA GLN A 267 -11.77 15.10 -20.01
C GLN A 267 -13.10 14.39 -19.77
N ASN A 268 -14.12 15.13 -19.33
CA ASN A 268 -15.43 14.59 -18.99
C ASN A 268 -16.44 14.70 -20.14
N SER A 269 -16.04 15.23 -21.31
CA SER A 269 -16.94 15.47 -22.45
C SER A 269 -18.20 16.28 -22.07
N VAL A 270 -18.04 17.31 -21.23
CA VAL A 270 -19.13 18.20 -20.79
C VAL A 270 -18.78 19.66 -21.00
N ALA A 271 -19.79 20.53 -21.05
CA ALA A 271 -19.57 21.97 -21.13
C ALA A 271 -18.83 22.50 -19.88
N ALA A 272 -17.96 23.51 -20.07
CA ALA A 272 -17.25 24.15 -18.95
C ALA A 272 -18.19 24.72 -17.87
N LYS A 273 -19.38 25.20 -18.27
CA LYS A 273 -20.42 25.63 -17.33
C LYS A 273 -20.89 24.50 -16.40
N THR A 274 -20.91 23.25 -16.88
CA THR A 274 -21.26 22.07 -16.06
C THR A 274 -20.19 21.80 -15.01
N ILE A 275 -18.91 21.85 -15.38
CA ILE A 275 -17.79 21.71 -14.42
C ILE A 275 -17.85 22.79 -13.35
N GLN A 276 -18.08 24.05 -13.74
CA GLN A 276 -18.22 25.17 -12.81
C GLN A 276 -19.39 24.97 -11.85
N ARG A 277 -20.53 24.46 -12.35
CA ARG A 277 -21.69 24.09 -11.53
C ARG A 277 -21.33 22.97 -10.53
N ASP A 278 -20.67 21.91 -10.98
CA ASP A 278 -20.26 20.79 -10.13
C ASP A 278 -19.32 21.24 -9.01
N ILE A 279 -18.28 22.04 -9.32
CA ILE A 279 -17.39 22.63 -8.31
C ILE A 279 -18.17 23.49 -7.30
N SER A 280 -19.13 24.27 -7.79
CA SER A 280 -19.95 25.13 -6.92
C SER A 280 -20.85 24.31 -5.99
N GLU A 281 -21.42 23.22 -6.48
CA GLU A 281 -22.21 22.29 -5.68
C GLU A 281 -21.37 21.55 -4.66
N ILE A 282 -20.16 21.11 -5.00
CA ILE A 282 -19.21 20.48 -4.06
C ILE A 282 -18.87 21.45 -2.92
N ARG A 283 -18.60 22.72 -3.23
CA ARG A 283 -18.35 23.76 -2.20
C ARG A 283 -19.56 23.99 -1.30
N LYS A 284 -20.78 24.03 -1.87
CA LYS A 284 -22.02 24.15 -1.07
C LYS A 284 -22.20 22.94 -0.16
N PHE A 285 -21.92 21.74 -0.66
CA PHE A 285 -21.97 20.50 0.10
C PHE A 285 -20.97 20.49 1.25
N GLN A 286 -19.72 20.89 1.02
CA GLN A 286 -18.71 21.04 2.07
C GLN A 286 -19.17 22.01 3.17
N LYS A 287 -19.71 23.18 2.80
CA LYS A 287 -20.21 24.16 3.77
C LYS A 287 -21.32 23.57 4.64
N LYS A 288 -22.25 22.81 4.04
CA LYS A 288 -23.35 22.13 4.76
C LYS A 288 -22.81 21.11 5.76
N MET A 289 -21.82 20.30 5.37
CA MET A 289 -21.17 19.37 6.29
C MET A 289 -20.49 20.08 7.46
N SER A 290 -19.80 21.20 7.20
CA SER A 290 -19.13 21.96 8.26
C SER A 290 -20.09 22.67 9.21
N SER A 291 -21.30 23.03 8.77
CA SER A 291 -22.34 23.57 9.66
C SER A 291 -23.00 22.49 10.51
N GLU A 292 -23.24 21.30 9.95
CA GLU A 292 -23.85 20.18 10.68
C GLU A 292 -22.92 19.60 11.75
N ALA A 293 -21.60 19.68 11.55
CA ALA A 293 -20.61 19.22 12.52
C ALA A 293 -20.41 20.17 13.73
N ARG A 294 -21.06 21.34 13.76
CA ARG A 294 -20.96 22.35 14.84
C ARG A 294 -22.14 22.33 15.82
N ILE A 295 -23.13 21.46 15.58
CA ILE A 295 -24.30 21.24 16.43
C ILE A 295 -24.05 19.95 17.22
#